data_AF-A0A7C0W9T7-F1
#
_entry.id   AF-A0A7C0W9T7-F1
#
_cell.length_a   1.000
_cell.length_b   1.000
_cell.length_c   1.000
_cell.angle_alpha   90.00
_cell.angle_beta   90.00
_cell.angle_gamma   90.00
#
_symmetry.space_group_name_H-M   'P 1'
#
loop_
_entity.id
_entity.type
_entity.pdbx_description
1 polymer ?
#
loop_
_entity_poly.entity_id
_entity_poly.type
_entity_poly.pdbx_seq_one_letter_code
_entity_poly.pdbx_strand_id
1 'polypeptide(L)' 'AFALGSGIGFGLALVIMASIREKLEVADVPAPFRGLPISFIIAGLISLAFTGFSGLITL' A
#
# COMPACT_ATOMS: atom_id res chain seq x y z
N ALA A 1 15.05 11.03 15.28
CA ALA A 1 15.16 10.01 14.21
C ALA A 1 13.86 9.23 14.00
N PHE A 2 13.23 8.68 15.06
CA PHE A 2 12.01 7.88 14.96
C PHE A 2 10.84 8.54 14.19
N ALA A 3 10.45 9.76 14.55
CA ALA A 3 9.34 10.45 13.88
C ALA A 3 9.59 10.71 12.38
N LEU A 4 10.85 10.99 12.01
CA LEU A 4 11.26 11.19 10.61
C LEU A 4 11.19 9.87 9.83
N GLY A 5 11.68 8.77 10.41
CA GLY A 5 11.58 7.44 9.80
C GLY A 5 10.13 6.96 9.66
N SER A 6 9.31 7.10 10.70
CA SER A 6 7.88 6.77 10.68
C SER A 6 7.11 7.63 9.67
N GLY A 7 7.41 8.93 9.59
CA GLY A 7 6.79 9.85 8.64
C GLY A 7 7.14 9.50 7.19
N ILE A 8 8.41 9.18 6.91
CA ILE A 8 8.85 8.75 5.58
C ILE A 8 8.18 7.42 5.19
N GLY A 9 8.14 6.45 6.10
CA GLY A 9 7.49 5.15 5.84
C GLY A 9 5.99 5.29 5.55
N PHE A 10 5.28 6.11 6.34
CA PHE A 10 3.87 6.39 6.11
C PHE A 10 3.63 7.13 4.78
N GLY A 11 4.45 8.14 4.48
CA GLY A 11 4.38 8.86 3.20
C GLY A 11 4.59 7.93 2.01
N LEU A 12 5.56 7.01 2.10
CA LEU A 12 5.81 6.01 1.06
C LEU A 12 4.57 5.11 0.84
N ALA A 13 3.93 4.65 1.93
CA ALA A 13 2.71 3.84 1.86
C ALA A 13 1.57 4.58 1.15
N LEU A 14 1.39 5.89 1.43
CA LEU A 14 0.37 6.71 0.78
C LEU A 14 0.63 6.90 -0.71
N VAL A 15 1.88 7.16 -1.11
CA VAL A 15 2.25 7.31 -2.52
C VAL A 15 1.97 6.01 -3.29
N ILE A 16 2.36 4.86 -2.73
CA ILE A 16 2.09 3.54 -3.34
C ILE A 16 0.57 3.32 -3.49
N MET A 17 -0.20 3.58 -2.44
CA MET A 17 -1.67 3.45 -2.47
C MET A 17 -2.30 4.37 -3.54
N ALA A 18 -1.84 5.60 -3.68
CA ALA A 18 -2.32 6.55 -4.68
C ALA A 18 -2.01 6.07 -6.11
N SER A 19 -0.77 5.64 -6.37
CA SER A 19 -0.36 5.14 -7.69
C SER A 19 -1.13 3.90 -8.13
N ILE A 20 -1.43 2.99 -7.20
CA ILE A 20 -2.23 1.79 -7.52
C ILE A 20 -3.68 2.19 -7.81
N ARG A 21 -4.27 3.12 -7.04
CA ARG A 21 -5.63 3.61 -7.28
C ARG A 21 -5.78 4.27 -8.64
N GLU A 22 -4.83 5.12 -9.03
CA GLU A 22 -4.80 5.76 -10.35
C GLU A 22 -4.76 4.72 -11.47
N LYS A 23 -3.90 3.69 -11.35
CA LYS A 23 -3.86 2.58 -12.33
C LYS A 23 -5.15 1.78 -12.39
N LEU A 24 -5.86 1.62 -11.28
CA LEU A 24 -7.12 0.86 -11.24
C LEU A 24 -8.30 1.64 -11.82
N GLU A 25 -8.24 2.96 -11.85
CA GLU A 25 -9.27 3.81 -12.44
C GLU A 25 -9.36 3.63 -13.96
N VAL A 26 -8.22 3.38 -14.61
CA VAL A 26 -8.13 3.06 -16.06
C VAL A 26 -8.15 1.57 -16.36
N ALA A 27 -8.18 0.70 -15.35
CA ALA A 27 -8.24 -0.75 -15.54
C ALA A 27 -9.70 -1.26 -15.60
N ASP A 28 -9.92 -2.35 -16.33
CA ASP A 28 -11.20 -3.06 -16.35
C ASP A 28 -11.41 -3.87 -15.06
N VAL A 29 -11.77 -3.18 -13.98
CA VAL A 29 -12.13 -3.81 -12.71
C VAL A 29 -13.61 -4.23 -12.75
N PRO A 30 -13.98 -5.49 -12.43
CA PRO A 30 -15.36 -5.93 -12.38
C PRO A 30 -16.20 -5.09 -11.40
N ALA A 31 -17.46 -4.80 -11.76
CA ALA A 31 -18.38 -3.99 -10.95
C ALA A 31 -18.42 -4.29 -9.44
N PRO A 32 -18.44 -5.57 -8.97
CA PRO A 32 -18.48 -5.86 -7.52
C PRO A 32 -17.20 -5.50 -6.77
N PHE A 33 -16.07 -5.31 -7.46
CA PHE A 33 -14.78 -4.98 -6.83
C PHE A 33 -14.44 -3.49 -6.91
N ARG A 34 -15.18 -2.68 -7.68
CA ARG A 34 -14.89 -1.25 -7.87
C ARG A 34 -15.03 -0.47 -6.56
N GLY A 35 -14.11 0.48 -6.35
CA GLY A 35 -14.14 1.40 -5.21
C GLY A 35 -13.61 0.79 -3.91
N LEU A 36 -14.49 0.52 -2.95
CA LEU A 36 -14.13 0.14 -1.59
C LEU A 36 -13.45 -1.23 -1.49
N PRO A 37 -13.98 -2.31 -2.12
CA PRO A 37 -13.44 -3.66 -1.95
C PRO A 37 -12.00 -3.79 -2.44
N ILE A 38 -11.69 -3.28 -3.64
CA ILE A 38 -10.33 -3.32 -4.16
C ILE A 38 -9.36 -2.50 -3.33
N SER A 39 -9.82 -1.41 -2.71
CA SER A 39 -8.98 -0.62 -1.80
C SER A 39 -8.52 -1.40 -0.57
N PHE A 40 -9.39 -2.25 -0.01
CA PHE A 40 -9.03 -3.14 1.09
C PHE A 40 -8.05 -4.24 0.66
N ILE A 41 -8.21 -4.78 -0.56
CA ILE A 41 -7.27 -5.75 -1.12
C ILE A 41 -5.89 -5.12 -1.28
N ILE A 42 -5.79 -3.92 -1.85
CA ILE A 42 -4.54 -3.18 -1.99
C ILE A 42 -3.91 -2.91 -0.63
N ALA A 43 -4.69 -2.46 0.36
CA ALA A 43 -4.19 -2.22 1.71
C ALA A 43 -3.58 -3.50 2.33
N GLY A 44 -4.22 -4.66 2.11
CA GLY A 44 -3.68 -5.96 2.52
C GLY A 44 -2.38 -6.33 1.80
N LEU A 45 -2.30 -6.09 0.49
CA LEU A 45 -1.08 -6.33 -0.30
C LEU A 45 0.08 -5.41 0.12
N ILE A 46 -0.22 -4.14 0.40
CA ILE A 46 0.74 -3.18 0.93
C ILE A 46 1.25 -3.65 2.30
N SER A 47 0.36 -4.09 3.19
CA SER A 47 0.73 -4.66 4.49
C SER A 47 1.68 -5.86 4.35
N LEU A 48 1.40 -6.77 3.40
CA LEU A 48 2.26 -7.91 3.11
C LEU A 48 3.65 -7.47 2.60
N ALA A 49 3.69 -6.48 1.69
CA ALA A 49 4.94 -5.93 1.17
C ALA A 49 5.79 -5.30 2.30
N PHE A 50 5.17 -4.54 3.21
CA PHE A 50 5.86 -3.96 4.36
C PHE A 50 6.32 -5.02 5.37
N THR A 51 5.53 -6.08 5.55
CA THR A 51 5.91 -7.21 6.42
C THR A 51 7.18 -7.91 5.92
N GLY A 52 7.44 -7.91 4.61
CA GLY A 52 8.70 -8.40 4.03
C GLY A 52 9.96 -7.70 4.56
N PHE A 53 9.85 -6.47 5.09
CA PHE A 53 10.96 -5.77 5.72
C PHE A 53 11.20 -6.15 7.18
N SER A 54 10.30 -6.93 7.81
CA SER A 54 10.36 -7.30 9.23
C SER A 54 11.58 -8.16 9.60
N GLY A 55 12.26 -8.78 8.63
CA GLY A 55 13.45 -9.61 8.83
C GLY A 55 14.78 -8.96 8.41
N LEU A 56 14.77 -7.70 7.96
CA LEU A 56 15.93 -7.06 7.33
C LEU A 56 17.02 -6.64 8.33
N ILE A 57 16.67 -6.58 9.63
CA ILE A 57 17.57 -6.19 10.71
C ILE A 57 17.70 -7.39 11.64
N THR A 58 18.65 -8.28 11.32
CA THR A 58 19.09 -9.34 12.24
C THR A 58 20.34 -8.81 12.94
N LEU A 59 20.19 -8.33 14.18
CA LEU A 59 21.31 -7.97 15.07
C LEU A 59 21.71 -9.19 15.91
#